data_AF-A0A9E3VCH2-F1
#
_entry.id   AF-A0A9E3VCH2-F1
#
_cell.length_a   1.000
_cell.length_b   1.000
_cell.length_c   1.000
_cell.angle_alpha   90.00
_cell.angle_beta   90.00
_cell.angle_gamma   90.00
#
_symmetry.space_group_name_H-M   'P 1'
#
loop_
_entity.id
_entity.type
_entity.pdbx_description
1 polymer ?
#
loop_
_entity_poly.entity_id
_entity_poly.type
_entity_poly.pdbx_seq_one_letter_code
_entity_poly.pdbx_strand_id
1 'polypeptide(L)'
;MKRSVFVAVAVALLGAGCPRSAKDARADLRLTGIPLPFGEEGGPVLAWDFGDGTPVVTAASVQHAFPRAGHFVVSATEKGVSRYSRPFDIAPRPGLAAVPETAESAVLVPRQGKDLGPLLDFAERATNPGLVASRLEALALPPMVLEASAGGASVFDPDEGLGVFTLSEPDVTVGFCGVTDEAEGLKLVGARLAEQGVKVTLAGERVTSLRWPEGREAALFADRGYLYLVPLEPGFSPEAAFKAVLGASDLGLSGQEPVAALAAGLKPAALVLVSKGDGTGLFSGAIAGVNVDGNQAQLGGAVELRRELDPAPSGARLFAHGPQGPIGGLQLAFDSVDLLEAFFGAPQNPKRIAQLARLKRRGLDLEGLAKGLTGELQLLAWFDAVSFYRNVVAGSGRPDPRGTLRLTAPARDAAKLRAALGLWFSSESWADRVAVTPGGWTVGTATGDVQVDVSGAGVAAERERALEARPEAPLAAELQARFQGAFGPGHTSAFVDVGQLLAELEQ
;
A
#
# COMPACT_ATOMS: atom_id res chain seq x y z
N MET A 1 -1.36 -5.32 -25.53
CA MET A 1 -2.54 -5.13 -24.65
C MET A 1 -2.06 -4.40 -23.42
N LYS A 2 -2.45 -3.14 -23.27
CA LYS A 2 -1.86 -2.20 -22.31
C LYS A 2 -2.50 -2.35 -20.92
N ARG A 3 -1.61 -2.45 -19.93
CA ARG A 3 -1.71 -2.18 -18.49
C ARG A 3 -3.09 -1.68 -18.01
N SER A 4 -3.76 -2.51 -17.21
CA SER A 4 -4.92 -2.14 -16.38
C SER A 4 -5.03 -3.16 -15.26
N VAL A 5 -4.15 -3.05 -14.26
CA VAL A 5 -4.19 -3.87 -13.04
C VAL A 5 -3.83 -2.96 -11.87
N PHE A 6 -4.75 -2.91 -10.88
CA PHE A 6 -4.72 -2.20 -9.60
C PHE A 6 -4.86 -0.67 -9.60
N VAL A 7 -6.13 -0.24 -9.73
CA VAL A 7 -6.66 0.95 -9.06
C VAL A 7 -7.47 0.44 -7.87
N ALA A 8 -7.14 0.89 -6.65
CA ALA A 8 -8.10 1.53 -5.74
C ALA A 8 -7.57 1.60 -4.29
N VAL A 9 -7.85 2.77 -3.70
CA VAL A 9 -8.03 3.06 -2.28
C VAL A 9 -6.79 3.26 -1.42
N ALA A 10 -6.60 4.51 -1.06
CA ALA A 10 -5.84 4.94 0.10
C ALA A 10 -6.73 5.89 0.90
N VAL A 11 -6.25 6.39 2.04
CA VAL A 11 -6.83 6.47 3.39
C VAL A 11 -6.77 7.81 4.15
N ALA A 12 -7.60 7.86 5.17
CA ALA A 12 -7.48 8.21 6.61
C ALA A 12 -6.53 9.29 7.23
N LEU A 13 -7.00 10.49 7.76
CA LEU A 13 -6.76 11.04 9.15
C LEU A 13 -7.41 12.38 9.70
N LEU A 14 -8.13 12.35 10.85
CA LEU A 14 -8.11 13.33 11.98
C LEU A 14 -8.60 12.74 13.33
N GLY A 15 -7.69 12.70 14.31
CA GLY A 15 -7.92 12.52 15.75
C GLY A 15 -6.68 12.93 16.54
N ALA A 16 -6.82 13.92 17.43
CA ALA A 16 -5.76 14.74 18.02
C ALA A 16 -4.72 14.01 18.88
N GLY A 17 -3.47 14.28 18.55
CA GLY A 17 -2.32 14.24 19.44
C GLY A 17 -1.13 14.72 18.61
N CYS A 18 -0.65 15.95 18.83
CA CYS A 18 0.55 16.43 18.14
C CYS A 18 1.68 15.41 18.36
N PRO A 19 2.07 14.62 17.33
CA PRO A 19 3.29 13.86 17.46
C PRO A 19 4.41 14.91 17.45
N ARG A 20 5.45 14.70 18.26
CA ARG A 20 6.77 15.25 17.90
C ARG A 20 6.95 15.03 16.40
N SER A 21 7.36 16.06 15.66
CA SER A 21 7.62 15.93 14.23
C SER A 21 8.40 14.63 14.01
N ALA A 22 7.91 13.72 13.17
CA ALA A 22 8.57 12.43 12.92
C ALA A 22 10.04 12.61 12.49
N LYS A 23 10.37 13.82 12.00
CA LYS A 23 11.72 14.32 11.73
C LYS A 23 12.64 14.30 12.96
N ASP A 24 12.15 14.71 14.13
CA ASP A 24 12.95 14.82 15.36
C ASP A 24 13.20 13.44 16.01
N ALA A 25 12.28 12.49 15.85
CA ALA A 25 12.46 11.12 16.38
C ALA A 25 13.35 10.24 15.49
N ARG A 26 13.47 10.55 14.20
CA ARG A 26 14.24 9.76 13.22
C ARG A 26 15.69 10.23 13.04
N ALA A 27 15.98 11.50 13.34
CA ALA A 27 17.34 12.04 13.25
C ALA A 27 18.34 11.34 14.19
N ASP A 28 17.86 10.72 15.27
CA ASP A 28 18.68 9.99 16.26
C ASP A 28 18.63 8.46 16.10
N LEU A 29 17.89 7.93 15.11
CA LEU A 29 17.70 6.50 14.94
C LEU A 29 18.89 5.88 14.22
N ARG A 30 19.57 4.93 14.88
CA ARG A 30 20.69 4.19 14.31
C ARG A 30 20.18 2.89 13.71
N LEU A 31 20.49 2.64 12.45
CA LEU A 31 19.96 1.50 11.71
C LEU A 31 21.04 0.45 11.47
N THR A 32 20.62 -0.80 11.30
CA THR A 32 21.47 -1.90 10.86
C THR A 32 22.17 -1.59 9.53
N GLY A 33 23.42 -2.04 9.39
CA GLY A 33 24.22 -1.93 8.17
C GLY A 33 24.61 -0.51 7.72
N ILE A 34 24.21 0.55 8.42
CA ILE A 34 24.72 1.92 8.18
C ILE A 34 26.02 2.10 8.98
N PRO A 35 27.16 2.42 8.34
CA PRO A 35 28.41 2.67 9.04
C PRO A 35 28.31 3.88 9.98
N LEU A 36 28.66 3.67 11.25
CA LEU A 36 28.78 4.70 12.25
C LEU A 36 30.26 5.02 12.50
N PRO A 37 30.64 6.32 12.57
CA PRO A 37 32.00 6.71 12.89
C PRO A 37 32.28 6.58 14.39
N PHE A 38 33.46 6.03 14.71
CA PHE A 38 34.00 5.92 16.06
C PHE A 38 35.43 6.44 16.09
N GLY A 39 35.75 7.25 17.10
CA GLY A 39 37.05 7.90 17.20
C GLY A 39 37.20 9.10 16.25
N GLU A 40 38.42 9.62 16.15
CA GLU A 40 38.72 10.82 15.37
C GLU A 40 40.03 10.61 14.61
N GLU A 41 40.11 11.14 13.39
CA GLU A 41 41.32 11.04 12.57
C GLU A 41 42.48 11.81 13.23
N GLY A 42 43.63 11.15 13.39
CA GLY A 42 44.77 11.70 14.15
C GLY A 42 44.66 11.59 15.67
N GLY A 43 43.58 10.99 16.19
CA GLY A 43 43.42 10.69 17.62
C GLY A 43 44.30 9.53 18.14
N PRO A 44 44.19 9.19 19.43
CA PRO A 44 44.90 8.04 20.00
C PRO A 44 44.42 6.74 19.36
N VAL A 45 45.34 5.80 19.11
CA VAL A 45 44.99 4.46 18.61
C VAL A 45 44.37 3.65 19.75
N LEU A 46 43.10 3.28 19.60
CA LEU A 46 42.33 2.52 20.59
C LEU A 46 41.95 1.15 20.02
N ALA A 47 41.79 0.16 20.90
CA ALA A 47 41.18 -1.12 20.58
C ALA A 47 39.67 -1.03 20.83
N TRP A 48 38.89 -1.08 19.75
CA TRP A 48 37.44 -0.94 19.71
C TRP A 48 36.77 -2.31 19.72
N ASP A 49 35.86 -2.51 20.67
CA ASP A 49 34.95 -3.65 20.75
C ASP A 49 33.51 -3.13 20.66
N PHE A 50 32.76 -3.60 19.66
CA PHE A 50 31.41 -3.12 19.37
C PHE A 50 30.32 -3.90 20.12
N GLY A 51 30.67 -5.01 20.80
CA GLY A 51 29.72 -5.81 21.58
C GLY A 51 28.72 -6.62 20.76
N ASP A 52 28.86 -6.67 19.43
CA ASP A 52 28.01 -7.40 18.48
C ASP A 52 28.61 -8.75 18.04
N GLY A 53 29.76 -9.12 18.61
CA GLY A 53 30.51 -10.33 18.29
C GLY A 53 31.52 -10.17 17.14
N THR A 54 31.63 -8.98 16.53
CA THR A 54 32.67 -8.71 15.53
C THR A 54 34.08 -8.65 16.16
N PRO A 55 35.15 -8.94 15.40
CA PRO A 55 36.52 -8.87 15.90
C PRO A 55 36.90 -7.46 16.34
N VAL A 56 37.67 -7.36 17.43
CA VAL A 56 38.20 -6.08 17.95
C VAL A 56 39.07 -5.39 16.90
N VAL A 57 38.81 -4.11 16.64
CA VAL A 57 39.53 -3.30 15.65
C VAL A 57 40.45 -2.32 16.37
N THR A 58 41.71 -2.23 15.96
CA THR A 58 42.68 -1.29 16.56
C THR A 58 42.98 -0.13 15.59
N ALA A 59 42.42 1.05 15.86
CA ALA A 59 42.65 2.26 15.07
C ALA A 59 42.26 3.54 15.83
N ALA A 60 42.71 4.69 15.33
CA ALA A 60 42.32 6.00 15.86
C ALA A 60 40.90 6.42 15.44
N SER A 61 40.49 6.02 14.24
CA SER A 61 39.15 6.22 13.69
C SER A 61 38.69 4.93 13.00
N VAL A 62 37.45 4.52 13.23
CA VAL A 62 36.83 3.29 12.69
C VAL A 62 35.43 3.62 12.19
N GLN A 63 35.05 3.09 11.04
CA GLN A 63 33.68 3.03 10.57
C GLN A 63 33.15 1.63 10.86
N HIS A 64 32.07 1.52 11.64
CA HIS A 64 31.49 0.21 11.99
C HIS A 64 30.00 0.17 11.69
N ALA A 65 29.56 -0.86 10.99
CA ALA A 65 28.16 -1.11 10.67
C ALA A 65 27.67 -2.32 11.46
N PHE A 66 26.64 -2.14 12.29
CA PHE A 66 26.06 -3.22 13.08
C PHE A 66 25.24 -4.15 12.19
N PRO A 67 25.51 -5.47 12.17
CA PRO A 67 24.86 -6.38 11.23
C PRO A 67 23.42 -6.73 11.60
N ARG A 68 23.00 -6.47 12.86
CA ARG A 68 21.67 -6.81 13.39
C ARG A 68 21.17 -5.77 14.38
N ALA A 69 19.86 -5.67 14.50
CA ALA A 69 19.22 -4.81 15.48
C ALA A 69 19.48 -5.34 16.90
N GLY A 70 19.60 -4.42 17.86
CA GLY A 70 19.86 -4.80 19.24
C GLY A 70 20.42 -3.68 20.09
N HIS A 71 20.69 -4.03 21.34
CA HIS A 71 21.34 -3.17 22.33
C HIS A 71 22.81 -3.60 22.47
N PHE A 72 23.73 -2.75 22.05
CA PHE A 72 25.16 -3.05 22.05
C PHE A 72 25.92 -2.09 22.96
N VAL A 73 26.94 -2.59 23.65
CA VAL A 73 27.83 -1.75 24.46
C VAL A 73 29.15 -1.62 23.71
N VAL A 74 29.38 -0.46 23.11
CA VAL A 74 30.63 -0.17 22.41
C VAL A 74 31.65 0.30 23.43
N SER A 75 32.83 -0.32 23.42
CA SER A 75 33.94 0.02 24.29
C SER A 75 35.23 0.28 23.51
N ALA A 76 36.05 1.21 24.01
CA ALA A 76 37.37 1.46 23.47
C ALA A 76 38.40 1.38 24.61
N THR A 77 39.48 0.66 24.38
CA THR A 77 40.55 0.50 25.36
C THR A 77 41.89 0.96 24.83
N GLU A 78 42.68 1.60 25.67
CA GLU A 78 44.06 1.96 25.40
C GLU A 78 44.95 1.16 26.36
N LYS A 79 45.79 0.25 25.83
CA LYS A 79 46.66 -0.62 26.64
C LYS A 79 45.89 -1.37 27.76
N GLY A 80 44.68 -1.81 27.46
CA GLY A 80 43.81 -2.54 28.40
C GLY A 80 43.03 -1.66 29.39
N VAL A 81 43.15 -0.33 29.31
CA VAL A 81 42.38 0.61 30.13
C VAL A 81 41.21 1.15 29.32
N SER A 82 39.98 1.04 29.84
CA SER A 82 38.79 1.60 29.19
C SER A 82 38.88 3.13 29.10
N ARG A 83 38.79 3.65 27.88
CA ARG A 83 38.72 5.09 27.56
C ARG A 83 37.31 5.51 27.18
N TYR A 84 36.51 4.56 26.70
CA TYR A 84 35.16 4.76 26.23
C TYR A 84 34.32 3.52 26.53
N SER A 85 33.08 3.74 26.96
CA SER A 85 32.05 2.71 27.04
C SER A 85 30.69 3.39 26.96
N ARG A 86 29.89 3.08 25.94
CA ARG A 86 28.54 3.64 25.77
C ARG A 86 27.58 2.61 25.16
N PRO A 87 26.31 2.60 25.59
CA PRO A 87 25.28 1.81 24.95
C PRO A 87 24.85 2.46 23.62
N PHE A 88 24.53 1.60 22.66
CA PHE A 88 24.00 1.94 21.35
C PHE A 88 22.78 1.05 21.07
N ASP A 89 21.65 1.70 20.85
CA ASP A 89 20.44 1.04 20.38
C ASP A 89 20.42 1.10 18.85
N ILE A 90 20.42 -0.08 18.23
CA ILE A 90 20.38 -0.24 16.78
C ILE A 90 19.03 -0.82 16.42
N ALA A 91 18.27 -0.10 15.61
CA ALA A 91 16.98 -0.51 15.09
C ALA A 91 17.13 -1.26 13.76
N PRO A 92 16.20 -2.17 13.42
CA PRO A 92 16.21 -2.84 12.11
C PRO A 92 15.93 -1.82 11.01
N ARG A 93 16.49 -2.05 9.82
CA ARG A 93 16.16 -1.23 8.66
C ARG A 93 14.71 -1.48 8.23
N PRO A 94 13.89 -0.43 8.07
CA PRO A 94 12.54 -0.59 7.56
C PRO A 94 12.59 -1.08 6.11
N GLY A 95 11.74 -2.03 5.73
CA GLY A 95 11.73 -2.55 4.35
C GLY A 95 11.53 -1.48 3.27
N LEU A 96 10.92 -0.34 3.60
CA LEU A 96 10.80 0.83 2.72
C LEU A 96 12.14 1.53 2.43
N ALA A 97 13.20 1.30 3.23
CA ALA A 97 14.54 1.80 2.96
C ALA A 97 15.22 1.08 1.78
N ALA A 98 14.83 -0.18 1.52
CA ALA A 98 15.27 -0.91 0.34
C ALA A 98 14.65 -0.36 -0.95
N VAL A 99 13.55 0.37 -0.85
CA VAL A 99 12.82 0.87 -2.02
C VAL A 99 13.35 2.26 -2.40
N PRO A 100 13.86 2.46 -3.62
CA PRO A 100 14.37 3.75 -4.06
C PRO A 100 13.23 4.78 -4.19
N GLU A 101 13.54 6.05 -4.03
CA GLU A 101 12.58 7.16 -4.08
C GLU A 101 11.91 7.30 -5.45
N THR A 102 12.55 6.77 -6.50
CA THR A 102 12.07 6.72 -7.87
C THR A 102 11.06 5.59 -8.14
N ALA A 103 10.85 4.67 -7.20
CA ALA A 103 9.89 3.58 -7.37
C ALA A 103 8.45 4.10 -7.43
N GLU A 104 7.67 3.60 -8.38
CA GLU A 104 6.26 3.95 -8.55
C GLU A 104 5.36 3.16 -7.61
N SER A 105 5.71 1.91 -7.31
CA SER A 105 4.94 1.08 -6.40
C SER A 105 5.83 0.13 -5.64
N ALA A 106 5.39 -0.31 -4.47
CA ALA A 106 6.05 -1.34 -3.70
C ALA A 106 5.02 -2.23 -3.00
N VAL A 107 5.33 -3.52 -2.89
CA VAL A 107 4.58 -4.50 -2.11
C VAL A 107 5.61 -5.24 -1.27
N LEU A 108 5.53 -5.11 0.05
CA LEU A 108 6.54 -5.67 0.95
C LEU A 108 5.94 -6.23 2.23
N VAL A 109 6.55 -7.29 2.72
CA VAL A 109 6.36 -7.87 4.04
C VAL A 109 7.37 -7.20 4.98
N PRO A 110 6.95 -6.40 5.99
CA PRO A 110 7.89 -5.59 6.77
C PRO A 110 8.89 -6.40 7.59
N ARG A 111 8.48 -7.53 8.17
CA ARG A 111 9.36 -8.43 8.94
C ARG A 111 9.21 -9.84 8.41
N GLN A 112 10.15 -10.24 7.57
CA GLN A 112 10.03 -11.50 6.83
C GLN A 112 9.93 -12.74 7.75
N GLY A 113 10.51 -12.70 8.96
CA GLY A 113 10.44 -13.81 9.92
C GLY A 113 9.16 -13.87 10.75
N LYS A 114 8.38 -12.78 10.84
CA LYS A 114 7.15 -12.70 11.67
C LYS A 114 5.87 -12.63 10.85
N ASP A 115 5.94 -11.95 9.71
CA ASP A 115 4.75 -11.53 8.97
C ASP A 115 4.47 -12.45 7.76
N LEU A 116 5.50 -13.10 7.19
CA LEU A 116 5.36 -13.89 5.96
C LEU A 116 4.55 -15.19 6.16
N GLY A 117 4.82 -15.93 7.24
CA GLY A 117 4.09 -17.17 7.55
C GLY A 117 2.58 -16.95 7.70
N PRO A 118 2.12 -16.06 8.59
CA PRO A 118 0.71 -15.73 8.74
C PRO A 118 0.02 -15.27 7.44
N LEU A 119 0.73 -14.55 6.57
CA LEU A 119 0.20 -14.14 5.26
C LEU A 119 -0.01 -15.32 4.32
N LEU A 120 0.93 -16.27 4.27
CA LEU A 120 0.82 -17.45 3.43
C LEU A 120 -0.26 -18.38 3.94
N ASP A 121 -0.29 -18.63 5.24
CA ASP A 121 -1.35 -19.38 5.93
C ASP A 121 -2.74 -18.83 5.59
N PHE A 122 -2.88 -17.51 5.60
CA PHE A 122 -4.13 -16.86 5.19
C PHE A 122 -4.41 -16.99 3.70
N ALA A 123 -3.41 -16.80 2.83
CA ALA A 123 -3.57 -16.95 1.39
C ALA A 123 -3.99 -18.38 1.01
N GLU A 124 -3.44 -19.39 1.68
CA GLU A 124 -3.78 -20.80 1.49
C GLU A 124 -5.23 -21.09 1.90
N ARG A 125 -5.68 -20.55 3.04
CA ARG A 125 -7.08 -20.67 3.49
C ARG A 125 -8.06 -19.90 2.59
N ALA A 126 -7.66 -18.71 2.13
CA ALA A 126 -8.49 -17.85 1.29
C ALA A 126 -8.59 -18.34 -0.16
N THR A 127 -7.66 -19.18 -0.60
CA THR A 127 -7.60 -19.68 -1.97
C THR A 127 -7.42 -21.20 -2.00
N ASN A 128 -6.56 -21.72 -2.89
CA ASN A 128 -6.22 -23.13 -2.96
C ASN A 128 -4.76 -23.28 -2.49
N PRO A 129 -4.47 -24.14 -1.48
CA PRO A 129 -3.10 -24.35 -1.01
C PRO A 129 -2.12 -24.75 -2.12
N GLY A 130 -2.55 -25.58 -3.09
CA GLY A 130 -1.74 -25.97 -4.24
C GLY A 130 -1.46 -24.81 -5.21
N LEU A 131 -2.37 -23.83 -5.31
CA LEU A 131 -2.13 -22.61 -6.09
C LEU A 131 -1.09 -21.73 -5.39
N VAL A 132 -1.21 -21.54 -4.07
CA VAL A 132 -0.24 -20.74 -3.31
C VAL A 132 1.14 -21.37 -3.36
N ALA A 133 1.25 -22.68 -3.11
CA ALA A 133 2.50 -23.43 -3.22
C ALA A 133 3.15 -23.29 -4.61
N SER A 134 2.38 -23.51 -5.68
CA SER A 134 2.88 -23.38 -7.05
C SER A 134 3.33 -21.96 -7.38
N ARG A 135 2.63 -20.93 -6.87
CA ARG A 135 3.03 -19.53 -7.06
C ARG A 135 4.28 -19.18 -6.26
N LEU A 136 4.39 -19.69 -5.04
CA LEU A 136 5.51 -19.48 -4.14
C LEU A 136 6.79 -20.11 -4.71
N GLU A 137 6.70 -21.33 -5.23
CA GLU A 137 7.81 -22.04 -5.91
C GLU A 137 8.33 -21.30 -7.14
N ALA A 138 7.49 -20.51 -7.82
CA ALA A 138 7.90 -19.71 -8.97
C ALA A 138 8.71 -18.45 -8.58
N LEU A 139 8.70 -18.07 -7.30
CA LEU A 139 9.44 -16.92 -6.78
C LEU A 139 10.82 -17.34 -6.29
N ALA A 140 11.83 -16.51 -6.54
CA ALA A 140 13.21 -16.85 -6.19
C ALA A 140 13.52 -16.68 -4.69
N LEU A 141 13.11 -15.57 -4.08
CA LEU A 141 13.52 -15.20 -2.71
C LEU A 141 12.61 -15.75 -1.61
N PRO A 142 11.27 -15.66 -1.68
CA PRO A 142 10.40 -16.04 -0.57
C PRO A 142 10.53 -17.50 -0.10
N PRO A 143 10.65 -18.53 -0.97
CA PRO A 143 10.90 -19.89 -0.52
C PRO A 143 12.19 -20.02 0.30
N MET A 144 13.27 -19.36 -0.13
CA MET A 144 14.56 -19.40 0.55
C MET A 144 14.49 -18.76 1.94
N VAL A 145 13.76 -17.64 2.07
CA VAL A 145 13.55 -16.96 3.35
C VAL A 145 12.77 -17.85 4.32
N LEU A 146 11.72 -18.55 3.84
CA LEU A 146 10.93 -19.48 4.66
C LEU A 146 11.74 -20.70 5.10
N GLU A 147 12.49 -21.32 4.18
CA GLU A 147 13.37 -22.45 4.46
C GLU A 147 14.43 -22.07 5.50
N ALA A 148 15.07 -20.91 5.32
CA ALA A 148 16.11 -20.44 6.24
C ALA A 148 15.54 -20.08 7.62
N SER A 149 14.33 -19.50 7.67
CA SER A 149 13.65 -19.19 8.93
C SER A 149 13.29 -20.45 9.74
N ALA A 150 13.06 -21.59 9.07
CA ALA A 150 12.79 -22.87 9.72
C ALA A 150 14.05 -23.59 10.23
N GLY A 151 15.22 -23.29 9.66
CA GLY A 151 16.49 -24.01 9.92
C GLY A 151 17.37 -23.48 11.06
N GLY A 152 17.00 -22.37 11.71
CA GLY A 152 17.86 -21.69 12.69
C GLY A 152 18.68 -20.55 12.07
N ALA A 153 19.93 -20.35 12.49
CA ALA A 153 20.76 -19.21 12.07
C ALA A 153 20.71 -19.00 10.55
N SER A 154 20.13 -17.87 10.15
CA SER A 154 19.80 -17.52 8.76
C SER A 154 20.54 -16.24 8.39
N VAL A 155 21.05 -16.17 7.16
CA VAL A 155 21.62 -14.94 6.60
C VAL A 155 20.55 -13.90 6.31
N PHE A 156 19.28 -14.32 6.20
CA PHE A 156 18.12 -13.43 6.08
C PHE A 156 17.75 -12.89 7.46
N ASP A 157 17.67 -11.56 7.58
CA ASP A 157 17.34 -10.91 8.84
C ASP A 157 15.81 -11.00 9.09
N PRO A 158 15.34 -11.69 10.14
CA PRO A 158 13.90 -11.89 10.37
C PRO A 158 13.13 -10.60 10.67
N ASP A 159 13.82 -9.54 11.13
CA ASP A 159 13.23 -8.25 11.45
C ASP A 159 13.29 -7.24 10.29
N GLU A 160 13.95 -7.60 9.18
CA GLU A 160 13.97 -6.81 7.95
C GLU A 160 12.98 -7.35 6.89
N GLY A 161 12.67 -6.48 5.93
CA GLY A 161 11.59 -6.73 4.97
C GLY A 161 12.01 -7.51 3.73
N LEU A 162 11.01 -8.15 3.12
CA LEU A 162 11.06 -8.80 1.81
C LEU A 162 9.97 -8.19 0.94
N GLY A 163 10.24 -7.93 -0.33
CA GLY A 163 9.21 -7.38 -1.19
C GLY A 163 9.61 -7.25 -2.65
N VAL A 164 8.76 -6.54 -3.36
CA VAL A 164 8.99 -6.11 -4.74
C VAL A 164 8.66 -4.63 -4.88
N PHE A 165 9.33 -3.94 -5.80
CA PHE A 165 8.95 -2.60 -6.22
C PHE A 165 9.05 -2.45 -7.73
N THR A 166 8.34 -1.47 -8.28
CA THR A 166 8.34 -1.16 -9.71
C THR A 166 9.00 0.18 -9.98
N LEU A 167 9.85 0.23 -10.99
CA LEU A 167 10.35 1.47 -11.59
C LEU A 167 9.55 1.74 -12.87
N SER A 168 9.43 3.00 -13.32
CA SER A 168 8.81 3.35 -14.61
C SER A 168 9.80 3.54 -15.75
N GLU A 169 10.98 4.02 -15.41
CA GLU A 169 12.06 4.29 -16.35
C GLU A 169 13.32 3.65 -15.79
N PRO A 170 13.47 2.33 -15.95
CA PRO A 170 12.74 1.42 -16.85
C PRO A 170 11.51 0.78 -16.19
N ASP A 171 10.54 0.31 -16.98
CA ASP A 171 9.42 -0.50 -16.45
C ASP A 171 9.94 -1.90 -16.05
N VAL A 172 10.30 -2.03 -14.78
CA VAL A 172 10.86 -3.28 -14.25
C VAL A 172 10.39 -3.49 -12.81
N THR A 173 10.10 -4.76 -12.48
CA THR A 173 9.82 -5.18 -11.11
C THR A 173 11.08 -5.75 -10.48
N VAL A 174 11.55 -5.13 -9.41
CA VAL A 174 12.74 -5.56 -8.67
C VAL A 174 12.30 -6.22 -7.37
N GLY A 175 12.78 -7.44 -7.11
CA GLY A 175 12.61 -8.11 -5.82
C GLY A 175 13.72 -7.74 -4.85
N PHE A 176 13.43 -7.70 -3.55
CA PHE A 176 14.45 -7.47 -2.53
C PHE A 176 14.17 -8.27 -1.24
N CYS A 177 15.22 -8.59 -0.47
CA CYS A 177 15.09 -9.14 0.88
C CYS A 177 16.23 -8.69 1.79
N GLY A 178 15.93 -8.46 3.08
CA GLY A 178 16.90 -8.05 4.08
C GLY A 178 17.83 -9.19 4.51
N VAL A 179 19.12 -8.87 4.67
CA VAL A 179 20.17 -9.81 5.06
C VAL A 179 21.10 -9.21 6.11
N THR A 180 21.60 -10.06 6.99
CA THR A 180 22.57 -9.68 8.04
C THR A 180 24.00 -9.58 7.50
N ASP A 181 24.32 -10.33 6.44
CA ASP A 181 25.60 -10.29 5.73
C ASP A 181 25.34 -10.37 4.22
N GLU A 182 25.74 -9.34 3.50
CA GLU A 182 25.54 -9.21 2.05
C GLU A 182 26.31 -10.26 1.25
N ALA A 183 27.56 -10.53 1.62
CA ALA A 183 28.44 -11.42 0.89
C ALA A 183 28.02 -12.88 1.09
N GLU A 184 27.68 -13.25 2.33
CA GLU A 184 27.11 -14.55 2.63
C GLU A 184 25.74 -14.71 1.98
N GLY A 185 24.91 -13.66 1.96
CA GLY A 185 23.59 -13.67 1.33
C GLY A 185 23.66 -13.93 -0.18
N LEU A 186 24.54 -13.20 -0.89
CA LEU A 186 24.80 -13.41 -2.31
C LEU A 186 25.27 -14.84 -2.60
N LYS A 187 26.18 -15.36 -1.78
CA LYS A 187 26.71 -16.71 -1.92
C LYS A 187 25.63 -17.77 -1.69
N LEU A 188 24.81 -17.62 -0.65
CA LEU A 188 23.73 -18.55 -0.32
C LEU A 188 22.69 -18.61 -1.43
N VAL A 189 22.17 -17.45 -1.85
CA VAL A 189 21.15 -17.37 -2.91
C VAL A 189 21.71 -17.90 -4.23
N GLY A 190 22.94 -17.53 -4.58
CA GLY A 190 23.62 -18.04 -5.76
C GLY A 190 23.78 -19.56 -5.75
N ALA A 191 24.23 -20.15 -4.64
CA ALA A 191 24.35 -21.60 -4.51
C ALA A 191 22.99 -22.31 -4.66
N ARG A 192 21.94 -21.79 -4.01
CA ARG A 192 20.59 -22.37 -4.05
C ARG A 192 19.97 -22.32 -5.44
N LEU A 193 20.16 -21.22 -6.17
CA LEU A 193 19.72 -21.12 -7.57
C LEU A 193 20.53 -22.07 -8.48
N ALA A 194 21.83 -22.24 -8.23
CA ALA A 194 22.64 -23.20 -8.98
C ALA A 194 22.16 -24.65 -8.81
N GLU A 195 21.73 -25.03 -7.60
CA GLU A 195 21.11 -26.33 -7.32
C GLU A 195 19.81 -26.55 -8.12
N GLN A 196 19.08 -25.47 -8.43
CA GLN A 196 17.88 -25.48 -9.27
C GLN A 196 18.19 -25.44 -10.78
N GLY A 197 19.47 -25.54 -11.18
CA GLY A 197 19.89 -25.54 -12.57
C GLY A 197 20.05 -24.15 -13.20
N VAL A 198 20.01 -23.09 -12.40
CA VAL A 198 20.29 -21.72 -12.85
C VAL A 198 21.80 -21.57 -13.05
N LYS A 199 22.23 -21.07 -14.21
CA LYS A 199 23.62 -20.71 -14.44
C LYS A 199 23.94 -19.42 -13.70
N VAL A 200 24.82 -19.53 -12.71
CA VAL A 200 25.27 -18.41 -11.86
C VAL A 200 26.67 -17.99 -12.29
N THR A 201 26.84 -16.73 -12.71
CA THR A 201 28.13 -16.17 -13.16
C THR A 201 28.43 -14.90 -12.38
N LEU A 202 29.56 -14.87 -11.66
CA LEU A 202 30.03 -13.66 -10.99
C LEU A 202 30.37 -12.58 -12.02
N ALA A 203 29.76 -11.41 -11.87
CA ALA A 203 29.91 -10.25 -12.74
C ALA A 203 30.44 -9.05 -11.92
N GLY A 204 31.60 -9.21 -11.29
CA GLY A 204 32.19 -8.23 -10.37
C GLY A 204 32.08 -8.66 -8.90
N GLU A 205 32.41 -7.76 -7.96
CA GLU A 205 32.45 -8.08 -6.51
C GLU A 205 31.07 -8.17 -5.85
N ARG A 206 30.06 -7.46 -6.39
CA ARG A 206 28.72 -7.33 -5.77
C ARG A 206 27.58 -7.78 -6.67
N VAL A 207 27.86 -8.17 -7.93
CA VAL A 207 26.81 -8.51 -8.92
C VAL A 207 27.02 -9.93 -9.42
N THR A 208 25.93 -10.70 -9.43
CA THR A 208 25.85 -12.07 -9.91
C THR A 208 24.83 -12.13 -11.04
N SER A 209 25.26 -12.55 -12.23
CA SER A 209 24.38 -12.82 -13.36
C SER A 209 23.76 -14.20 -13.22
N LEU A 210 22.44 -14.27 -13.42
CA LEU A 210 21.62 -15.47 -13.31
C LEU A 210 20.98 -15.75 -14.66
N ARG A 211 21.13 -16.98 -15.16
CA ARG A 211 20.48 -17.42 -16.40
C ARG A 211 19.80 -18.77 -16.19
N TRP A 212 18.49 -18.80 -16.31
CA TRP A 212 17.71 -20.02 -16.22
C TRP A 212 17.75 -20.82 -17.54
N PRO A 213 17.53 -22.15 -17.49
CA PRO A 213 17.47 -23.00 -18.68
C PRO A 213 16.42 -22.54 -19.71
N GLU A 214 15.29 -21.99 -19.26
CA GLU A 214 14.23 -21.43 -20.10
C GLU A 214 14.60 -20.10 -20.79
N GLY A 215 15.81 -19.58 -20.58
CA GLY A 215 16.30 -18.34 -21.20
C GLY A 215 15.95 -17.07 -20.44
N ARG A 216 15.31 -17.16 -19.27
CA ARG A 216 15.13 -16.03 -18.35
C ARG A 216 16.48 -15.61 -17.77
N GLU A 217 16.73 -14.31 -17.72
CA GLU A 217 17.93 -13.74 -17.12
C GLU A 217 17.58 -12.78 -15.97
N ALA A 218 18.44 -12.71 -14.97
CA ALA A 218 18.35 -11.75 -13.88
C ALA A 218 19.75 -11.34 -13.40
N ALA A 219 19.83 -10.22 -12.70
CA ALA A 219 20.99 -9.83 -11.92
C ALA A 219 20.63 -9.84 -10.43
N LEU A 220 21.50 -10.44 -9.63
CA LEU A 220 21.44 -10.44 -8.17
C LEU A 220 22.58 -9.58 -7.64
N PHE A 221 22.30 -8.60 -6.79
CA PHE A 221 23.33 -7.78 -6.16
C PHE A 221 22.93 -7.38 -4.74
N ALA A 222 23.88 -6.87 -3.97
CA ALA A 222 23.65 -6.43 -2.60
C ALA A 222 23.92 -4.92 -2.44
N ASP A 223 23.09 -4.25 -1.67
CA ASP A 223 23.25 -2.85 -1.29
C ASP A 223 22.53 -2.56 0.03
N ARG A 224 23.19 -1.79 0.92
CA ARG A 224 22.65 -1.36 2.22
C ARG A 224 21.97 -2.50 2.99
N GLY A 225 22.60 -3.68 2.99
CA GLY A 225 22.19 -4.97 3.57
C GLY A 225 20.86 -5.54 3.09
N TYR A 226 20.48 -5.22 1.87
CA TYR A 226 19.45 -5.93 1.13
C TYR A 226 20.08 -6.64 -0.07
N LEU A 227 19.55 -7.82 -0.40
CA LEU A 227 19.76 -8.43 -1.71
C LEU A 227 18.67 -7.94 -2.65
N TYR A 228 19.05 -7.62 -3.89
CA TYR A 228 18.15 -7.17 -4.95
C TYR A 228 18.24 -8.12 -6.13
N LEU A 229 17.07 -8.53 -6.63
CA LEU A 229 16.91 -9.37 -7.81
C LEU A 229 16.22 -8.56 -8.91
N VAL A 230 16.97 -8.25 -9.98
CA VAL A 230 16.50 -7.47 -11.12
C VAL A 230 16.34 -8.41 -12.32
N PRO A 231 15.13 -8.65 -12.83
CA PRO A 231 14.96 -9.39 -14.07
C PRO A 231 15.56 -8.61 -15.26
N LEU A 232 16.28 -9.32 -16.13
CA LEU A 232 16.89 -8.77 -17.33
C LEU A 232 16.03 -9.14 -18.54
N GLU A 233 15.19 -8.20 -18.98
CA GLU A 233 14.41 -8.39 -20.21
C GLU A 233 15.25 -8.13 -21.47
N PRO A 234 14.94 -8.79 -22.61
CA PRO A 234 15.66 -8.53 -23.86
C PRO A 234 15.55 -7.06 -24.29
N GLY A 235 16.70 -6.40 -24.48
CA GLY A 235 16.77 -4.98 -24.84
C GLY A 235 16.77 -4.01 -23.66
N PHE A 236 16.78 -4.52 -22.43
CA PHE A 236 16.86 -3.73 -21.21
C PHE A 236 18.30 -3.67 -20.67
N SER A 237 18.77 -2.47 -20.28
CA SER A 237 20.05 -2.30 -19.58
C SER A 237 19.83 -2.30 -18.06
N PRO A 238 20.41 -3.26 -17.29
CA PRO A 238 20.29 -3.30 -15.84
C PRO A 238 20.84 -2.05 -15.14
N GLU A 239 21.68 -1.28 -15.83
CA GLU A 239 22.32 -0.08 -15.29
C GLU A 239 21.32 0.92 -14.74
N ALA A 240 20.13 1.05 -15.34
CA ALA A 240 19.12 2.00 -14.85
C ALA A 240 18.52 1.55 -13.50
N ALA A 241 18.25 0.25 -13.33
CA ALA A 241 17.79 -0.31 -12.06
C ALA A 241 18.89 -0.23 -10.99
N PHE A 242 20.14 -0.55 -11.34
CA PHE A 242 21.28 -0.40 -10.44
C PHE A 242 21.48 1.05 -10.01
N LYS A 243 21.41 1.99 -10.95
CA LYS A 243 21.52 3.42 -10.66
C LYS A 243 20.40 3.90 -9.74
N ALA A 244 19.17 3.40 -9.92
CA ALA A 244 18.06 3.73 -9.05
C ALA A 244 18.29 3.24 -7.61
N VAL A 245 18.72 1.98 -7.43
CA VAL A 245 18.96 1.39 -6.11
C VAL A 245 20.19 1.99 -5.43
N LEU A 246 21.33 2.02 -6.12
CA LEU A 246 22.60 2.52 -5.57
C LEU A 246 22.61 4.03 -5.38
N GLY A 247 21.73 4.76 -6.08
CA GLY A 247 21.57 6.21 -5.94
C GLY A 247 20.52 6.63 -4.91
N ALA A 248 19.81 5.68 -4.30
CA ALA A 248 18.81 5.96 -3.28
C ALA A 248 19.44 6.45 -1.97
N SER A 249 18.72 7.24 -1.19
CA SER A 249 19.18 7.60 0.16
C SER A 249 19.17 6.39 1.09
N ASP A 250 19.90 6.45 2.21
CA ASP A 250 19.92 5.37 3.21
C ASP A 250 18.53 5.00 3.73
N LEU A 251 17.58 5.95 3.72
CA LEU A 251 16.20 5.74 4.14
C LEU A 251 15.25 5.42 2.98
N GLY A 252 15.68 5.49 1.72
CA GLY A 252 14.83 5.24 0.55
C GLY A 252 13.47 5.93 0.64
N LEU A 253 12.40 5.20 0.32
CA LEU A 253 11.02 5.69 0.50
C LEU A 253 10.65 5.99 1.95
N SER A 254 11.28 5.35 2.94
CA SER A 254 10.97 5.62 4.36
C SER A 254 11.33 7.05 4.79
N GLY A 255 12.26 7.70 4.07
CA GLY A 255 12.70 9.08 4.29
C GLY A 255 11.82 10.15 3.61
N GLN A 256 10.92 9.77 2.71
CA GLN A 256 10.09 10.71 1.97
C GLN A 256 8.94 11.25 2.82
N GLU A 257 8.80 12.58 2.91
CA GLU A 257 7.89 13.25 3.85
C GLU A 257 6.41 12.81 3.77
N PRO A 258 5.84 12.46 2.59
CA PRO A 258 4.52 11.84 2.53
C PRO A 258 4.53 10.42 3.09
N VAL A 259 5.41 9.55 2.57
CA VAL A 259 5.46 8.13 2.97
C VAL A 259 5.77 7.99 4.45
N ALA A 260 6.67 8.82 4.99
CA ALA A 260 7.04 8.89 6.38
C ALA A 260 5.86 9.21 7.31
N ALA A 261 5.09 10.23 6.96
CA ALA A 261 3.91 10.66 7.72
C ALA A 261 2.79 9.61 7.64
N LEU A 262 2.54 9.10 6.43
CA LEU A 262 1.52 8.08 6.19
C LEU A 262 1.87 6.76 6.93
N ALA A 263 3.13 6.33 6.90
CA ALA A 263 3.60 5.12 7.59
C ALA A 263 3.54 5.25 9.12
N ALA A 264 3.74 6.45 9.68
CA ALA A 264 3.64 6.66 11.13
C ALA A 264 2.22 6.46 11.68
N GLY A 265 1.19 6.64 10.84
CA GLY A 265 -0.21 6.39 11.19
C GLY A 265 -0.65 4.92 11.06
N LEU A 266 0.18 4.07 10.46
CA LEU A 266 -0.15 2.65 10.26
C LEU A 266 0.15 1.86 11.52
N LYS A 267 -0.79 0.98 11.91
CA LYS A 267 -0.47 -0.12 12.81
C LYS A 267 0.59 -1.01 12.16
N PRO A 268 1.44 -1.70 12.94
CA PRO A 268 2.30 -2.75 12.40
C PRO A 268 1.45 -3.65 11.49
N ALA A 269 1.90 -3.82 10.25
CA ALA A 269 1.16 -4.51 9.20
C ALA A 269 1.98 -5.71 8.73
N ALA A 270 1.29 -6.80 8.38
CA ALA A 270 1.95 -7.97 7.83
C ALA A 270 2.39 -7.75 6.37
N LEU A 271 1.63 -6.94 5.61
CA LEU A 271 1.94 -6.54 4.24
C LEU A 271 1.78 -5.03 4.12
N VAL A 272 2.68 -4.37 3.39
CA VAL A 272 2.63 -2.95 3.08
C VAL A 272 2.62 -2.78 1.57
N LEU A 273 1.65 -2.00 1.08
CA LEU A 273 1.46 -1.59 -0.30
C LEU A 273 1.77 -0.11 -0.39
N VAL A 274 2.56 0.30 -1.37
CA VAL A 274 2.84 1.70 -1.69
C VAL A 274 2.56 1.90 -3.16
N SER A 275 1.95 3.03 -3.50
CA SER A 275 1.81 3.51 -4.87
C SER A 275 2.02 5.01 -4.89
N LYS A 276 2.86 5.50 -5.80
CA LYS A 276 2.99 6.93 -6.12
C LYS A 276 2.05 7.24 -7.27
N GLY A 277 1.41 8.40 -7.19
CA GLY A 277 0.61 8.93 -8.28
C GLY A 277 1.51 9.33 -9.45
N ASP A 278 1.00 9.18 -10.67
CA ASP A 278 1.62 9.60 -11.93
C ASP A 278 1.70 11.14 -12.10
N GLY A 279 1.21 11.86 -11.09
CA GLY A 279 1.14 13.32 -11.11
C GLY A 279 0.06 13.89 -12.03
N THR A 280 -0.91 13.11 -12.48
CA THR A 280 -2.03 13.59 -13.31
C THR A 280 -3.40 13.46 -12.64
N GLY A 281 -3.52 12.63 -11.61
CA GLY A 281 -4.74 12.43 -10.83
C GLY A 281 -4.92 13.31 -9.59
N LEU A 282 -6.00 13.05 -8.85
CA LEU A 282 -6.34 13.66 -7.55
C LEU A 282 -5.36 13.31 -6.42
N PHE A 283 -4.77 12.12 -6.52
CA PHE A 283 -3.92 11.52 -5.51
C PHE A 283 -2.45 11.65 -5.94
N SER A 284 -1.57 12.03 -5.03
CA SER A 284 -0.11 12.04 -5.26
C SER A 284 0.57 10.75 -4.79
N GLY A 285 -0.09 9.96 -3.95
CA GLY A 285 0.40 8.66 -3.52
C GLY A 285 -0.51 8.00 -2.50
N ALA A 286 -0.26 6.74 -2.23
CA ALA A 286 -1.06 5.84 -1.43
C ALA A 286 -0.13 4.90 -0.67
N ILE A 287 -0.40 4.65 0.60
CA ILE A 287 0.15 3.52 1.36
C ILE A 287 -1.01 2.70 1.93
N ALA A 288 -0.85 1.39 2.04
CA ALA A 288 -1.81 0.51 2.70
C ALA A 288 -1.08 -0.58 3.47
N GLY A 289 -1.44 -0.79 4.73
CA GLY A 289 -1.08 -1.95 5.53
C GLY A 289 -2.18 -3.00 5.51
N VAL A 290 -1.83 -4.25 5.29
CA VAL A 290 -2.71 -5.40 5.49
C VAL A 290 -2.27 -6.14 6.74
N ASN A 291 -3.22 -6.34 7.65
CA ASN A 291 -3.08 -7.16 8.84
C ASN A 291 -3.89 -8.43 8.70
N VAL A 292 -3.34 -9.54 9.18
CA VAL A 292 -3.99 -10.84 9.16
C VAL A 292 -4.08 -11.37 10.58
N ASP A 293 -5.28 -11.76 10.99
CA ASP A 293 -5.53 -12.41 12.28
C ASP A 293 -6.50 -13.58 12.06
N GLY A 294 -5.96 -14.81 12.12
CA GLY A 294 -6.71 -16.03 11.81
C GLY A 294 -7.33 -16.00 10.40
N ASN A 295 -8.66 -15.89 10.35
CA ASN A 295 -9.42 -15.84 9.10
C ASN A 295 -9.79 -14.42 8.65
N GLN A 296 -9.35 -13.39 9.38
CA GLN A 296 -9.66 -12.01 9.05
C GLN A 296 -8.43 -11.33 8.41
N ALA A 297 -8.67 -10.61 7.31
CA ALA A 297 -7.71 -9.68 6.75
C ALA A 297 -8.27 -8.25 6.85
N GLN A 298 -7.43 -7.34 7.31
CA GLN A 298 -7.78 -5.94 7.55
C GLN A 298 -6.85 -5.06 6.73
N LEU A 299 -7.40 -4.19 5.88
CA LEU A 299 -6.64 -3.22 5.11
C LEU A 299 -6.88 -1.82 5.68
N GLY A 300 -5.81 -1.09 6.02
CA GLY A 300 -5.87 0.31 6.43
C GLY A 300 -4.63 1.03 5.91
N GLY A 301 -4.72 2.27 5.44
CA GLY A 301 -3.65 2.87 4.63
C GLY A 301 -3.22 4.28 4.98
N ALA A 302 -2.93 5.15 3.99
CA ALA A 302 -3.23 6.61 3.87
C ALA A 302 -3.07 7.09 2.42
N VAL A 303 -3.94 8.01 1.91
CA VAL A 303 -3.70 8.68 0.60
C VAL A 303 -3.14 10.02 0.89
N GLU A 304 -2.18 10.39 0.08
CA GLU A 304 -1.84 11.78 -0.08
C GLU A 304 -2.66 12.38 -1.23
N LEU A 305 -3.35 13.47 -0.90
CA LEU A 305 -4.05 14.30 -1.86
C LEU A 305 -3.16 15.47 -2.26
N ARG A 306 -3.34 15.95 -3.49
CA ARG A 306 -2.58 17.12 -3.97
C ARG A 306 -2.93 18.43 -3.27
N ARG A 307 -4.07 18.49 -2.58
CA ARG A 307 -4.54 19.63 -1.80
C ARG A 307 -5.20 19.15 -0.52
N GLU A 308 -5.06 19.93 0.54
CA GLU A 308 -5.74 19.69 1.80
C GLU A 308 -7.26 19.79 1.62
N LEU A 309 -7.98 18.89 2.28
CA LEU A 309 -9.44 18.89 2.29
C LEU A 309 -9.96 19.61 3.53
N ASP A 310 -11.06 20.33 3.36
CA ASP A 310 -11.82 20.81 4.50
C ASP A 310 -12.31 19.62 5.34
N PRO A 311 -12.19 19.66 6.68
CA PRO A 311 -12.64 18.58 7.53
C PRO A 311 -14.16 18.42 7.39
N ALA A 312 -14.58 17.25 6.89
CA ALA A 312 -15.99 16.91 6.77
C ALA A 312 -16.64 16.84 8.17
N PRO A 313 -17.87 17.36 8.36
CA PRO A 313 -18.62 17.12 9.58
C PRO A 313 -18.93 15.63 9.68
N SER A 314 -18.25 14.95 10.60
CA SER A 314 -18.36 13.52 10.86
C SER A 314 -19.81 13.03 10.82
N GLY A 315 -20.15 12.19 9.85
CA GLY A 315 -21.49 11.68 9.70
C GLY A 315 -21.55 10.49 8.77
N ALA A 316 -20.87 9.40 9.12
CA ALA A 316 -20.96 8.09 8.47
C ALA A 316 -22.38 7.49 8.57
N ARG A 317 -23.38 8.15 7.98
CA ARG A 317 -24.79 7.72 7.99
C ARG A 317 -24.99 6.46 7.16
N LEU A 318 -24.19 6.27 6.12
CA LEU A 318 -24.25 5.09 5.26
C LEU A 318 -23.81 3.80 5.97
N PHE A 319 -22.90 3.90 6.94
CA PHE A 319 -22.42 2.76 7.71
C PHE A 319 -23.23 2.52 8.99
N ALA A 320 -24.16 3.42 9.36
CA ALA A 320 -24.97 3.25 10.57
C ALA A 320 -25.85 2.00 10.51
N HIS A 321 -26.33 1.62 9.31
CA HIS A 321 -27.10 0.40 9.05
C HIS A 321 -26.78 -0.10 7.64
N GLY A 322 -26.25 -1.32 7.51
CA GLY A 322 -26.03 -1.97 6.22
C GLY A 322 -26.15 -3.49 6.29
N PRO A 323 -26.28 -4.18 5.14
CA PRO A 323 -26.50 -5.63 5.09
C PRO A 323 -25.30 -6.39 5.66
N GLN A 324 -25.53 -7.44 6.46
CA GLN A 324 -24.47 -8.34 6.94
C GLN A 324 -23.85 -9.16 5.80
N GLY A 325 -22.52 -9.38 5.83
CA GLY A 325 -21.80 -10.21 4.87
C GLY A 325 -20.45 -9.64 4.42
N PRO A 326 -19.84 -10.16 3.34
CA PRO A 326 -18.63 -9.60 2.76
C PRO A 326 -18.94 -8.23 2.13
N ILE A 327 -18.55 -7.16 2.82
CA ILE A 327 -18.86 -5.78 2.44
C ILE A 327 -17.55 -5.06 2.13
N GLY A 328 -17.48 -4.36 1.01
CA GLY A 328 -16.44 -3.37 0.71
C GLY A 328 -16.94 -1.96 1.05
N GLY A 329 -16.44 -1.37 2.13
CA GLY A 329 -16.70 0.04 2.46
C GLY A 329 -15.67 0.97 1.84
N LEU A 330 -16.08 2.16 1.40
CA LEU A 330 -15.20 3.24 0.99
C LEU A 330 -15.78 4.59 1.46
N GLN A 331 -14.98 5.43 2.11
CA GLN A 331 -15.38 6.81 2.42
C GLN A 331 -14.34 7.77 1.90
N LEU A 332 -14.75 8.78 1.15
CA LEU A 332 -13.85 9.78 0.57
C LEU A 332 -14.32 11.16 1.01
N ALA A 333 -13.39 12.00 1.42
CA ALA A 333 -13.61 13.44 1.47
C ALA A 333 -12.97 14.06 0.21
N PHE A 334 -13.50 15.17 -0.29
CA PHE A 334 -12.93 15.95 -1.40
C PHE A 334 -13.42 17.40 -1.40
N ASP A 335 -12.68 18.33 -2.02
CA ASP A 335 -13.23 19.65 -2.35
C ASP A 335 -14.17 19.55 -3.57
N SER A 336 -15.17 20.43 -3.61
CA SER A 336 -15.99 20.74 -4.76
C SER A 336 -15.21 20.99 -6.05
N VAL A 337 -14.03 21.62 -5.97
CA VAL A 337 -13.17 21.90 -7.13
C VAL A 337 -12.53 20.62 -7.67
N ASP A 338 -12.10 19.74 -6.76
CA ASP A 338 -11.43 18.48 -7.04
C ASP A 338 -12.37 17.47 -7.69
N LEU A 339 -13.62 17.40 -7.23
CA LEU A 339 -14.64 16.56 -7.86
C LEU A 339 -14.85 16.95 -9.34
N LEU A 340 -14.89 18.24 -9.64
CA LEU A 340 -15.02 18.71 -11.02
C LEU A 340 -13.76 18.43 -11.85
N GLU A 341 -12.58 18.48 -11.25
CA GLU A 341 -11.33 18.10 -11.91
C GLU A 341 -11.26 16.59 -12.20
N ALA A 342 -11.75 15.75 -11.31
CA ALA A 342 -11.82 14.31 -11.50
C ALA A 342 -12.73 13.91 -12.68
N PHE A 343 -13.91 14.54 -12.79
CA PHE A 343 -14.89 14.20 -13.82
C PHE A 343 -14.65 14.92 -15.15
N PHE A 344 -14.07 16.12 -15.15
CA PHE A 344 -13.96 16.97 -16.34
C PHE A 344 -12.50 17.36 -16.69
N GLY A 345 -11.52 16.98 -15.90
CA GLY A 345 -10.10 17.30 -16.08
C GLY A 345 -9.69 18.66 -15.51
N ALA A 346 -8.41 19.01 -15.62
CA ALA A 346 -7.84 20.24 -15.05
C ALA A 346 -8.62 21.53 -15.45
N PRO A 347 -8.71 22.55 -14.57
CA PRO A 347 -9.48 23.79 -14.84
C PRO A 347 -9.08 24.50 -16.14
N GLN A 348 -7.80 24.47 -16.48
CA GLN A 348 -7.22 25.03 -17.70
C GLN A 348 -7.44 24.18 -18.96
N ASN A 349 -8.07 23.00 -18.86
CA ASN A 349 -8.34 22.14 -20.02
C ASN A 349 -9.38 22.81 -20.94
N PRO A 350 -9.05 23.11 -22.22
CA PRO A 350 -9.98 23.74 -23.15
C PRO A 350 -11.28 22.95 -23.35
N LYS A 351 -11.20 21.61 -23.26
CA LYS A 351 -12.38 20.73 -23.35
C LYS A 351 -13.31 20.89 -22.16
N ARG A 352 -12.76 21.03 -20.94
CA ARG A 352 -13.54 21.31 -19.72
C ARG A 352 -14.26 22.64 -19.84
N ILE A 353 -13.54 23.70 -20.21
CA ILE A 353 -14.10 25.06 -20.33
C ILE A 353 -15.27 25.06 -21.33
N ALA A 354 -15.08 24.43 -22.50
CA ALA A 354 -16.13 24.32 -23.51
C ALA A 354 -17.34 23.50 -23.04
N GLN A 355 -17.12 22.40 -22.31
CA GLN A 355 -18.19 21.57 -21.75
C GLN A 355 -18.97 22.29 -20.65
N LEU A 356 -18.29 22.93 -19.68
CA LEU A 356 -18.91 23.70 -18.61
C LEU A 356 -19.72 24.88 -19.16
N ALA A 357 -19.19 25.61 -20.14
CA ALA A 357 -19.90 26.70 -20.80
C ALA A 357 -21.13 26.22 -21.60
N ARG A 358 -21.09 25.01 -22.17
CA ARG A 358 -22.25 24.40 -22.84
C ARG A 358 -23.35 24.04 -21.84
N LEU A 359 -22.97 23.49 -20.70
CA LEU A 359 -23.91 23.09 -19.64
C LEU A 359 -24.53 24.32 -18.94
N LYS A 360 -23.73 25.34 -18.65
CA LYS A 360 -24.20 26.60 -18.05
C LYS A 360 -25.24 27.31 -18.92
N ARG A 361 -25.05 27.31 -20.26
CA ARG A 361 -26.04 27.83 -21.22
C ARG A 361 -27.36 27.06 -21.23
N ARG A 362 -27.37 25.81 -20.75
CA ARG A 362 -28.57 24.97 -20.58
C ARG A 362 -29.16 25.07 -19.18
N GLY A 363 -28.72 26.03 -18.36
CA GLY A 363 -29.17 26.22 -16.98
C GLY A 363 -28.49 25.31 -15.95
N LEU A 364 -27.49 24.52 -16.35
CA LEU A 364 -26.75 23.62 -15.46
C LEU A 364 -25.46 24.27 -14.98
N ASP A 365 -25.49 24.85 -13.78
CA ASP A 365 -24.31 25.38 -13.10
C ASP A 365 -23.60 24.28 -12.29
N LEU A 366 -22.75 23.50 -12.97
CA LEU A 366 -21.98 22.42 -12.34
C LEU A 366 -21.02 22.92 -11.25
N GLU A 367 -20.50 24.14 -11.37
CA GLU A 367 -19.65 24.75 -10.35
C GLU A 367 -20.44 25.10 -9.10
N GLY A 368 -21.64 25.67 -9.27
CA GLY A 368 -22.58 25.89 -8.17
C GLY A 368 -23.05 24.59 -7.51
N LEU A 369 -23.27 23.54 -8.31
CA LEU A 369 -23.63 22.20 -7.87
C LEU A 369 -22.54 21.58 -6.98
N ALA A 370 -21.30 21.59 -7.45
CA ALA A 370 -20.18 21.05 -6.69
C ALA A 370 -19.96 21.82 -5.38
N LYS A 371 -20.06 23.16 -5.41
CA LYS A 371 -19.99 24.01 -4.20
C LYS A 371 -21.17 23.80 -3.22
N GLY A 372 -22.27 23.23 -3.71
CA GLY A 372 -23.45 22.88 -2.92
C GLY A 372 -23.31 21.58 -2.15
N LEU A 373 -22.28 20.76 -2.43
CA LEU A 373 -21.95 19.57 -1.66
C LEU A 373 -21.10 19.94 -0.43
N THR A 374 -21.13 19.11 0.61
CA THR A 374 -20.31 19.33 1.81
C THR A 374 -18.84 18.92 1.62
N GLY A 375 -18.51 18.29 0.49
CA GLY A 375 -17.17 17.77 0.21
C GLY A 375 -16.94 16.36 0.78
N GLU A 376 -18.02 15.60 0.98
CA GLU A 376 -17.94 14.22 1.45
C GLU A 376 -18.70 13.29 0.51
N LEU A 377 -18.13 12.12 0.25
CA LEU A 377 -18.73 11.02 -0.50
C LEU A 377 -18.49 9.72 0.23
N GLN A 378 -19.56 9.09 0.64
CA GLN A 378 -19.53 7.75 1.19
C GLN A 378 -19.98 6.80 0.09
N LEU A 379 -19.20 5.76 -0.16
CA LEU A 379 -19.51 4.68 -1.08
C LEU A 379 -19.48 3.35 -0.33
N LEU A 380 -20.62 2.70 -0.23
CA LEU A 380 -20.75 1.34 0.25
C LEU A 380 -20.92 0.44 -0.97
N ALA A 381 -19.96 -0.43 -1.22
CA ALA A 381 -20.05 -1.46 -2.24
C ALA A 381 -20.18 -2.82 -1.55
N TRP A 382 -21.40 -3.35 -1.54
CA TRP A 382 -21.61 -4.75 -1.21
C TRP A 382 -21.42 -5.59 -2.47
N PHE A 383 -20.72 -6.73 -2.33
CA PHE A 383 -20.54 -7.69 -3.40
C PHE A 383 -20.85 -9.10 -2.90
N ASP A 384 -21.58 -9.87 -3.70
CA ASP A 384 -21.82 -11.29 -3.49
C ASP A 384 -20.53 -12.06 -3.82
N ALA A 385 -19.61 -12.03 -2.86
CA ALA A 385 -18.32 -12.67 -2.96
C ALA A 385 -18.43 -14.19 -3.15
N VAL A 386 -19.47 -14.81 -2.59
CA VAL A 386 -19.75 -16.26 -2.69
C VAL A 386 -20.15 -16.63 -4.11
N SER A 387 -21.13 -15.94 -4.70
CA SER A 387 -21.52 -16.16 -6.10
C SER A 387 -20.38 -15.80 -7.06
N PHE A 388 -19.62 -14.73 -6.78
CA PHE A 388 -18.43 -14.38 -7.55
C PHE A 388 -17.39 -15.50 -7.52
N TYR A 389 -17.01 -15.99 -6.33
CA TYR A 389 -16.05 -17.07 -6.17
C TYR A 389 -16.54 -18.37 -6.83
N ARG A 390 -17.79 -18.77 -6.60
CA ARG A 390 -18.37 -19.97 -7.22
C ARG A 390 -18.38 -19.89 -8.75
N ASN A 391 -18.64 -18.73 -9.34
CA ASN A 391 -18.70 -18.57 -10.80
C ASN A 391 -17.33 -18.40 -11.46
N VAL A 392 -16.37 -17.75 -10.78
CA VAL A 392 -15.04 -17.46 -11.31
C VAL A 392 -14.05 -18.59 -11.02
N VAL A 393 -14.05 -19.12 -9.79
CA VAL A 393 -13.07 -20.11 -9.32
C VAL A 393 -13.61 -21.54 -9.46
N ALA A 394 -14.87 -21.78 -9.16
CA ALA A 394 -15.48 -23.13 -9.23
C ALA A 394 -16.37 -23.37 -10.47
N GLY A 395 -16.54 -22.36 -11.33
CA GLY A 395 -17.58 -22.34 -12.37
C GLY A 395 -17.08 -21.93 -13.76
N SER A 396 -17.98 -21.35 -14.56
CA SER A 396 -17.80 -21.08 -16.00
C SER A 396 -16.70 -20.07 -16.40
N GLY A 397 -15.93 -19.54 -15.44
CA GLY A 397 -14.88 -18.55 -15.67
C GLY A 397 -15.41 -17.14 -16.04
N ARG A 398 -16.72 -16.90 -15.90
CA ARG A 398 -17.35 -15.60 -16.12
C ARG A 398 -17.83 -15.02 -14.80
N PRO A 399 -17.42 -13.80 -14.43
CA PRO A 399 -17.92 -13.16 -13.22
C PRO A 399 -19.39 -12.79 -13.39
N ASP A 400 -20.25 -13.18 -12.45
CA ASP A 400 -21.61 -12.65 -12.26
C ASP A 400 -21.64 -11.87 -10.93
N PRO A 401 -21.08 -10.64 -10.89
CA PRO A 401 -21.05 -9.86 -9.66
C PRO A 401 -22.47 -9.39 -9.33
N ARG A 402 -23.09 -10.04 -8.34
CA ARG A 402 -24.27 -9.52 -7.64
C ARG A 402 -23.78 -8.58 -6.56
N GLY A 403 -24.51 -7.51 -6.31
CA GLY A 403 -23.98 -6.41 -5.51
C GLY A 403 -24.99 -5.30 -5.29
N THR A 404 -24.84 -4.60 -4.18
CA THR A 404 -25.50 -3.33 -3.92
C THR A 404 -24.43 -2.26 -3.89
N LEU A 405 -24.58 -1.26 -4.75
CA LEU A 405 -23.73 -0.08 -4.71
C LEU A 405 -24.57 1.06 -4.16
N ARG A 406 -24.19 1.59 -3.00
CA ARG A 406 -24.84 2.74 -2.40
C ARG A 406 -23.83 3.87 -2.24
N LEU A 407 -24.10 4.98 -2.86
CA LEU A 407 -23.30 6.19 -2.84
C LEU A 407 -24.12 7.27 -2.14
N THR A 408 -23.54 7.97 -1.18
CA THR A 408 -24.18 9.12 -0.54
C THR A 408 -23.23 10.30 -0.50
N ALA A 409 -23.74 11.48 -0.83
CA ALA A 409 -22.99 12.73 -0.73
C ALA A 409 -23.85 13.75 0.03
N PRO A 410 -23.42 14.22 1.21
CA PRO A 410 -24.17 15.23 1.93
C PRO A 410 -24.16 16.56 1.17
N ALA A 411 -25.27 17.29 1.28
CA ALA A 411 -25.45 18.56 0.59
C ALA A 411 -25.63 19.70 1.60
N ARG A 412 -24.98 20.84 1.32
CA ARG A 412 -25.19 22.10 2.04
C ARG A 412 -26.59 22.66 1.75
N ASP A 413 -27.10 22.42 0.54
CA ASP A 413 -28.41 22.88 0.07
C ASP A 413 -29.06 21.82 -0.82
N ALA A 414 -29.84 20.93 -0.19
CA ALA A 414 -30.50 19.82 -0.88
C ALA A 414 -31.54 20.27 -1.92
N ALA A 415 -32.17 21.44 -1.72
CA ALA A 415 -33.17 21.97 -2.65
C ALA A 415 -32.51 22.40 -3.97
N LYS A 416 -31.37 23.12 -3.89
CA LYS A 416 -30.59 23.47 -5.08
C LYS A 416 -30.02 22.24 -5.78
N LEU A 417 -29.51 21.27 -5.03
CA LEU A 417 -29.02 20.01 -5.58
C LEU A 417 -30.12 19.26 -6.34
N ARG A 418 -31.32 19.14 -5.75
CA ARG A 418 -32.48 18.51 -6.39
C ARG A 418 -32.89 19.25 -7.67
N ALA A 419 -32.96 20.57 -7.65
CA ALA A 419 -33.31 21.36 -8.83
C ALA A 419 -32.31 21.16 -9.97
N ALA A 420 -31.02 21.14 -9.66
CA ALA A 420 -29.97 20.98 -10.66
C ALA A 420 -29.89 19.55 -11.21
N LEU A 421 -30.05 18.52 -10.37
CA LEU A 421 -30.18 17.13 -10.82
C LEU A 421 -31.42 16.94 -11.70
N GLY A 422 -32.54 17.56 -11.33
CA GLY A 422 -33.76 17.56 -12.15
C GLY A 422 -33.52 18.12 -13.54
N LEU A 423 -32.84 19.27 -13.66
CA LEU A 423 -32.44 19.83 -14.95
C LEU A 423 -31.50 18.91 -15.74
N TRP A 424 -30.61 18.20 -15.05
CA TRP A 424 -29.63 17.32 -15.69
C TRP A 424 -30.29 16.08 -16.26
N PHE A 425 -31.15 15.42 -15.47
CA PHE A 425 -31.91 14.25 -15.89
C PHE A 425 -32.99 14.58 -16.93
N SER A 426 -33.44 15.83 -17.00
CA SER A 426 -34.35 16.31 -18.05
C SER A 426 -33.66 16.59 -19.40
N SER A 427 -32.33 16.47 -19.48
CA SER A 427 -31.61 16.72 -20.74
C SER A 427 -31.79 15.57 -21.73
N GLU A 428 -31.73 15.85 -23.04
CA GLU A 428 -31.88 14.84 -24.12
C GLU A 428 -30.97 13.61 -23.95
N SER A 429 -29.83 13.76 -23.27
CA SER A 429 -28.89 12.65 -23.03
C SER A 429 -29.40 11.62 -22.01
N TRP A 430 -30.40 11.98 -21.20
CA TRP A 430 -30.93 11.19 -20.10
C TRP A 430 -32.46 10.99 -20.16
N ALA A 431 -33.18 11.79 -20.95
CA ALA A 431 -34.64 11.82 -20.99
C ALA A 431 -35.29 10.43 -21.19
N ASP A 432 -34.70 9.58 -22.03
CA ASP A 432 -35.24 8.23 -22.30
C ASP A 432 -34.81 7.17 -21.26
N ARG A 433 -33.95 7.55 -20.31
CA ARG A 433 -33.35 6.67 -19.30
C ARG A 433 -33.76 7.02 -17.89
N VAL A 434 -34.49 8.10 -17.67
CA VAL A 434 -34.83 8.58 -16.33
C VAL A 434 -36.33 8.59 -16.10
N ALA A 435 -36.76 7.90 -15.04
CA ALA A 435 -38.14 7.96 -14.54
C ALA A 435 -38.18 8.71 -13.21
N VAL A 436 -39.16 9.59 -13.02
CA VAL A 436 -39.34 10.33 -11.75
C VAL A 436 -40.02 9.42 -10.72
N THR A 437 -39.52 9.41 -9.48
CA THR A 437 -40.09 8.68 -8.34
C THR A 437 -40.47 9.65 -7.21
N PRO A 438 -41.26 9.23 -6.20
CA PRO A 438 -41.63 10.09 -5.07
C PRO A 438 -40.43 10.67 -4.29
N GLY A 439 -39.30 9.95 -4.26
CA GLY A 439 -38.06 10.37 -3.58
C GLY A 439 -37.02 11.03 -4.49
N GLY A 440 -37.09 10.82 -5.81
CA GLY A 440 -36.10 11.33 -6.76
C GLY A 440 -36.29 10.75 -8.16
N TRP A 441 -35.34 9.93 -8.61
CA TRP A 441 -35.30 9.41 -9.97
C TRP A 441 -34.77 7.97 -10.03
N THR A 442 -35.36 7.17 -10.92
CA THR A 442 -34.75 5.93 -11.40
C THR A 442 -33.99 6.22 -12.67
N VAL A 443 -32.69 5.88 -12.72
CA VAL A 443 -31.81 6.10 -13.86
C VAL A 443 -31.38 4.75 -14.44
N GLY A 444 -31.79 4.45 -15.67
CA GLY A 444 -31.40 3.27 -16.42
C GLY A 444 -29.96 3.36 -16.91
N THR A 445 -29.14 2.39 -16.53
CA THR A 445 -27.74 2.27 -16.98
C THR A 445 -27.50 0.97 -17.74
N ALA A 446 -26.35 0.85 -18.41
CA ALA A 446 -25.98 -0.38 -19.12
C ALA A 446 -25.91 -1.62 -18.22
N THR A 447 -25.79 -1.42 -16.89
CA THR A 447 -25.66 -2.50 -15.91
C THR A 447 -26.94 -2.69 -15.07
N GLY A 448 -27.95 -1.84 -15.24
CA GLY A 448 -29.24 -1.90 -14.53
C GLY A 448 -29.71 -0.54 -14.04
N ASP A 449 -30.83 -0.53 -13.31
CA ASP A 449 -31.43 0.71 -12.81
C ASP A 449 -30.75 1.18 -11.51
N VAL A 450 -30.59 2.50 -11.39
CA VAL A 450 -30.03 3.17 -10.20
C VAL A 450 -31.10 4.10 -9.65
N GLN A 451 -31.50 3.90 -8.40
CA GLN A 451 -32.33 4.84 -7.65
C GLN A 451 -31.47 6.02 -7.19
N VAL A 452 -31.93 7.25 -7.44
CA VAL A 452 -31.25 8.48 -7.02
C VAL A 452 -32.24 9.31 -6.22
N ASP A 453 -32.03 9.39 -4.91
CA ASP A 453 -32.86 10.14 -3.98
C ASP A 453 -32.16 11.39 -3.48
N VAL A 454 -32.90 12.49 -3.37
CA VAL A 454 -32.40 13.73 -2.77
C VAL A 454 -33.26 14.10 -1.59
N SER A 455 -32.66 14.11 -0.41
CA SER A 455 -33.32 14.41 0.88
C SER A 455 -32.62 15.58 1.57
N GLY A 456 -33.16 16.03 2.71
CA GLY A 456 -32.50 17.04 3.56
C GLY A 456 -31.10 16.63 4.05
N ALA A 457 -30.73 15.36 3.94
CA ALA A 457 -29.41 14.85 4.27
C ALA A 457 -28.39 14.95 3.13
N GLY A 458 -28.83 15.15 1.88
CA GLY A 458 -27.97 15.10 0.69
C GLY A 458 -28.56 14.26 -0.44
N VAL A 459 -27.70 13.76 -1.31
CA VAL A 459 -28.05 12.82 -2.39
C VAL A 459 -27.61 11.40 -2.03
N ALA A 460 -28.47 10.43 -2.30
CA ALA A 460 -28.15 9.02 -2.27
C ALA A 460 -28.39 8.43 -3.67
N ALA A 461 -27.46 7.62 -4.15
CA ALA A 461 -27.61 6.83 -5.36
C ALA A 461 -27.42 5.35 -5.00
N GLU A 462 -28.39 4.52 -5.33
CA GLU A 462 -28.42 3.13 -4.91
C GLU A 462 -28.76 2.24 -6.10
N ARG A 463 -27.97 1.19 -6.29
CA ARG A 463 -28.23 0.14 -7.26
C ARG A 463 -28.43 -1.15 -6.49
N GLU A 464 -29.67 -1.57 -6.35
CA GLU A 464 -30.02 -2.88 -5.81
C GLU A 464 -30.17 -3.89 -6.94
N ARG A 465 -29.43 -5.00 -6.85
CA ARG A 465 -29.85 -6.25 -7.49
C ARG A 465 -30.15 -7.24 -6.36
N ALA A 466 -31.42 -7.65 -6.30
CA ALA A 466 -32.06 -8.51 -5.29
C ALA A 466 -31.10 -9.19 -4.31
N LEU A 467 -30.94 -8.55 -3.15
CA LEU A 467 -30.39 -9.10 -1.93
C LEU A 467 -31.56 -9.39 -0.98
N GLU A 468 -32.54 -10.15 -1.45
CA GLU A 468 -33.70 -10.45 -0.60
C GLU A 468 -33.23 -11.31 0.60
N ALA A 469 -33.43 -10.77 1.81
CA ALA A 469 -33.34 -11.45 3.12
C ALA A 469 -32.00 -11.52 3.87
N ARG A 470 -31.15 -10.47 3.89
CA ARG A 470 -30.06 -10.38 4.89
C ARG A 470 -30.36 -9.39 6.03
N PRO A 471 -30.04 -9.73 7.29
CA PRO A 471 -30.23 -8.82 8.42
C PRO A 471 -29.28 -7.60 8.33
N GLU A 472 -29.76 -6.44 8.75
CA GLU A 472 -28.94 -5.22 8.86
C GLU A 472 -28.11 -5.24 10.15
N ALA A 473 -26.89 -4.68 10.11
CA ALA A 473 -26.00 -4.51 11.26
C ALA A 473 -25.48 -3.07 11.38
N PRO A 474 -25.10 -2.63 12.60
CA PRO A 474 -24.47 -1.33 12.84
C PRO A 474 -22.99 -1.34 12.44
N LEU A 475 -22.74 -1.42 11.14
CA LEU A 475 -21.39 -1.56 10.55
C LEU A 475 -20.44 -0.46 11.01
N ALA A 476 -20.91 0.78 11.20
CA ALA A 476 -20.10 1.91 11.64
C ALA A 476 -19.47 1.68 13.02
N ALA A 477 -20.24 1.16 13.98
CA ALA A 477 -19.74 0.92 15.33
C ALA A 477 -18.77 -0.27 15.36
N GLU A 478 -19.07 -1.31 14.60
CA GLU A 478 -18.21 -2.48 14.44
C GLU A 478 -16.88 -2.11 13.75
N LEU A 479 -16.95 -1.33 12.68
CA LEU A 479 -15.79 -0.84 11.94
C LEU A 479 -14.98 0.19 12.76
N GLN A 480 -15.60 1.13 13.47
CA GLN A 480 -14.88 2.07 14.35
C GLN A 480 -14.20 1.37 15.53
N ALA A 481 -14.83 0.34 16.10
CA ALA A 481 -14.22 -0.45 17.18
C ALA A 481 -13.02 -1.27 16.68
N ARG A 482 -13.12 -1.85 15.48
CA ARG A 482 -12.04 -2.63 14.85
C ARG A 482 -10.89 -1.74 14.35
N PHE A 483 -11.24 -0.60 13.78
CA PHE A 483 -10.31 0.35 13.19
C PHE A 483 -10.31 1.66 13.98
N GLN A 484 -9.54 1.70 15.06
CA GLN A 484 -9.32 2.92 15.86
C GLN A 484 -8.91 4.09 14.96
N GLY A 485 -9.85 5.01 14.71
CA GLY A 485 -9.67 6.19 13.86
C GLY A 485 -10.21 6.08 12.42
N ALA A 486 -10.59 4.92 11.90
CA ALA A 486 -11.15 4.86 10.54
C ALA A 486 -12.46 5.66 10.40
N PHE A 487 -12.73 6.17 9.20
CA PHE A 487 -13.93 6.95 8.84
C PHE A 487 -14.03 8.36 9.47
N GLY A 488 -12.92 8.94 9.96
CA GLY A 488 -12.83 10.36 10.30
C GLY A 488 -12.60 11.31 9.09
N PRO A 489 -12.36 12.61 9.31
CA PRO A 489 -11.99 13.56 8.24
C PRO A 489 -10.71 13.16 7.51
N GLY A 490 -10.63 13.36 6.19
CA GLY A 490 -9.47 12.91 5.41
C GLY A 490 -9.32 11.38 5.41
N HIS A 491 -10.36 10.64 5.88
CA HIS A 491 -10.35 9.19 6.00
C HIS A 491 -11.02 8.31 4.94
N THR A 492 -10.22 7.70 4.07
CA THR A 492 -10.59 6.46 3.38
C THR A 492 -10.21 5.23 4.19
N SER A 493 -11.05 4.22 4.12
CA SER A 493 -10.84 2.94 4.78
C SER A 493 -11.58 1.93 3.92
N ALA A 494 -10.96 0.77 3.70
CA ALA A 494 -11.58 -0.34 3.00
C ALA A 494 -11.42 -1.60 3.82
N PHE A 495 -12.51 -2.33 3.97
CA PHE A 495 -12.56 -3.57 4.73
C PHE A 495 -13.17 -4.66 3.85
N VAL A 496 -12.77 -5.91 4.06
CA VAL A 496 -13.42 -7.09 3.52
C VAL A 496 -13.40 -8.15 4.63
N ASP A 497 -14.56 -8.64 5.06
CA ASP A 497 -14.65 -9.73 6.03
C ASP A 497 -14.44 -11.08 5.35
N VAL A 498 -13.17 -11.47 5.20
CA VAL A 498 -12.81 -12.75 4.56
C VAL A 498 -13.23 -13.95 5.42
N GLY A 499 -13.31 -13.80 6.74
CA GLY A 499 -13.76 -14.86 7.65
C GLY A 499 -15.24 -15.18 7.43
N GLN A 500 -16.07 -14.15 7.33
CA GLN A 500 -17.47 -14.29 6.97
C GLN A 500 -17.64 -14.85 5.54
N LEU A 501 -16.81 -14.42 4.58
CA LEU A 501 -16.80 -14.97 3.22
C LEU A 501 -16.53 -16.49 3.22
N LEU A 502 -15.49 -16.93 3.93
CA LEU A 502 -15.14 -18.35 4.00
C LEU A 502 -16.25 -19.16 4.69
N ALA A 503 -16.82 -18.66 5.79
CA ALA A 503 -17.93 -19.31 6.49
C ALA A 503 -19.18 -19.47 5.61
N GLU A 504 -19.44 -18.51 4.72
CA GLU A 504 -20.54 -18.60 3.74
C GLU A 504 -20.22 -19.50 2.54
N LEU A 505 -18.94 -19.72 2.21
CA LEU A 505 -18.52 -20.66 1.16
C LEU A 505 -18.64 -22.12 1.59
N GLU A 506 -18.45 -22.39 2.89
CA GLU A 506 -18.58 -23.72 3.51
C GLU A 506 -20.04 -24.17 3.71
N GLN A 507 -21.01 -23.26 3.59
CA GLN A 507 -22.46 -23.53 3.58
C GLN A 507 -22.98 -23.82 2.17
#